data_AF-A0A1C3YTE0-F1
#
_entry.id   AF-A0A1C3YTE0-F1
#
_cell.length_a   1.000
_cell.length_b   1.000
_cell.length_c   1.000
_cell.angle_alpha   90.00
_cell.angle_beta   90.00
_cell.angle_gamma   90.00
#
_symmetry.space_group_name_H-M   'P 1'
#
loop_
_entity.id
_entity.type
_entity.pdbx_description
1 polymer ?
#
loop_
_entity_poly.entity_id
_entity_poly.type
_entity_poly.pdbx_seq_one_letter_code
_entity_poly.pdbx_strand_id
1 'polypeptide(L)'
;MYLLEMTPKFLLALFILLIYVKLSGKSQIAPMSQLDQVGSMVIGALVGGALLSPTVSPWQASGLVAIWAGLLILIRFIKSKNSRLRDTIDGKPIQLVKKGRLITDNFIKANLPVRDFETLVNVQGIASFGELKEVWYELNGSLTVIKKGDKDIALLIIENGGISHDNLEQLEKDEDWVKREISKQGYEKIEDIFCAEWFDNKLIIYPYDSVAEGKK
;
A
#
# COMPACT_ATOMS: atom_id res chain seq x y z
N MET A 1 -22.90 -36.52 13.39
CA MET A 1 -23.86 -35.50 13.86
C MET A 1 -23.18 -34.15 14.06
N TYR A 2 -22.11 -34.07 14.87
CA TYR A 2 -21.34 -32.83 15.10
C TYR A 2 -20.82 -32.14 13.82
N LEU A 3 -20.22 -32.89 12.88
CA LEU A 3 -19.75 -32.31 11.60
C LEU A 3 -20.89 -31.76 10.74
N LEU A 4 -22.07 -32.40 10.76
CA LEU A 4 -23.26 -31.94 10.02
C LEU A 4 -23.82 -30.63 10.59
N GLU A 5 -23.71 -30.42 11.90
CA GLU A 5 -24.10 -29.18 12.58
C GLU A 5 -23.14 -28.02 12.31
N MET A 6 -21.88 -28.31 11.97
CA MET A 6 -20.88 -27.31 11.61
C MET A 6 -20.97 -26.86 10.16
N THR A 7 -21.44 -27.73 9.24
CA THR A 7 -21.54 -27.42 7.80
C THR A 7 -22.17 -26.05 7.49
N PRO A 8 -23.31 -25.64 8.10
CA PRO A 8 -23.89 -24.33 7.83
C PRO A 8 -22.99 -23.17 8.26
N LYS A 9 -22.28 -23.33 9.39
CA LYS A 9 -21.32 -22.31 9.87
C LYS A 9 -20.20 -22.12 8.87
N PHE A 10 -19.62 -23.22 8.38
CA PHE A 10 -18.52 -23.20 7.41
C PHE A 10 -18.95 -22.61 6.06
N LEU A 11 -20.14 -22.97 5.55
CA LEU A 11 -20.66 -22.41 4.29
C LEU A 11 -20.91 -20.90 4.38
N LEU A 12 -21.51 -20.43 5.48
CA LEU A 12 -21.73 -19.00 5.70
C LEU A 12 -20.42 -18.23 5.86
N ALA A 13 -19.48 -18.75 6.64
CA ALA A 13 -18.18 -18.12 6.81
C ALA A 13 -17.41 -18.04 5.48
N LEU A 14 -17.40 -19.11 4.68
CA LEU A 14 -16.79 -19.11 3.35
C LEU A 14 -17.44 -18.06 2.45
N PHE A 15 -18.77 -17.97 2.44
CA PHE A 15 -19.49 -16.97 1.66
C PHE A 15 -19.10 -15.53 2.04
N ILE A 16 -19.05 -15.22 3.35
CA ILE A 16 -18.64 -13.89 3.83
C ILE A 16 -17.18 -13.61 3.47
N LEU A 17 -16.29 -14.59 3.62
CA LEU A 17 -14.89 -14.43 3.23
C LEU A 17 -14.72 -14.18 1.74
N LEU A 18 -15.52 -14.82 0.88
CA LEU A 18 -15.50 -14.56 -0.57
C LEU A 18 -15.96 -13.12 -0.89
N ILE A 19 -17.00 -12.62 -0.21
CA ILE A 19 -17.42 -11.21 -0.32
C ILE A 19 -16.29 -10.29 0.15
N TYR A 20 -15.71 -10.59 1.32
CA TYR A 20 -14.61 -9.81 1.88
C TYR A 20 -13.41 -9.74 0.93
N VAL A 21 -12.98 -10.86 0.35
CA VAL A 21 -11.88 -10.91 -0.63
C VAL A 21 -12.23 -10.10 -1.87
N LYS A 22 -13.47 -10.22 -2.38
CA LYS A 22 -13.92 -9.46 -3.55
C LYS A 22 -13.89 -7.94 -3.30
N LEU A 23 -14.31 -7.50 -2.11
CA LEU A 23 -14.29 -6.08 -1.71
C LEU A 23 -12.89 -5.58 -1.36
N SER A 24 -12.05 -6.43 -0.78
CA SER A 24 -10.66 -6.11 -0.40
C SER A 24 -9.71 -6.09 -1.61
N GLY A 25 -10.14 -6.60 -2.77
CA GLY A 25 -9.34 -6.66 -3.98
C GLY A 25 -8.05 -7.46 -3.79
N LYS A 26 -7.03 -7.18 -4.61
CA LYS A 26 -5.78 -7.97 -4.68
C LYS A 26 -4.86 -7.85 -3.45
N SER A 27 -5.14 -6.92 -2.54
CA SER A 27 -4.30 -6.67 -1.35
C SER A 27 -4.24 -7.82 -0.36
N GLN A 28 -5.23 -8.72 -0.36
CA GLN A 28 -5.21 -9.91 0.47
C GLN A 28 -4.19 -10.95 -0.01
N ILE A 29 -3.85 -10.93 -1.30
CA ILE A 29 -2.87 -11.86 -1.89
C ILE A 29 -1.46 -11.29 -1.75
N ALA A 30 -1.33 -9.97 -1.85
CA ALA A 30 -0.08 -9.25 -1.65
C ALA A 30 -0.31 -8.09 -0.66
N PRO A 31 -0.16 -8.34 0.65
CA PRO A 31 -0.30 -7.30 1.66
C PRO A 31 0.71 -6.17 1.45
N MET A 32 0.22 -4.94 1.44
CA MET A 32 1.05 -3.75 1.21
C MET A 32 1.51 -3.09 2.51
N SER A 33 0.91 -3.43 3.66
CA SER A 33 1.34 -2.99 4.98
C SER A 33 1.29 -4.11 6.04
N GLN A 34 1.99 -3.92 7.16
CA GLN A 34 1.90 -4.82 8.31
C GLN A 34 0.48 -4.91 8.88
N LEU A 35 -0.27 -3.80 8.89
CA LEU A 35 -1.65 -3.82 9.38
C LEU A 35 -2.52 -4.72 8.50
N ASP A 36 -2.35 -4.67 7.18
CA ASP A 36 -3.08 -5.56 6.27
C ASP A 36 -2.77 -7.03 6.59
N GLN A 37 -1.50 -7.37 6.89
CA GLN A 37 -1.10 -8.73 7.30
C GLN A 37 -1.74 -9.14 8.63
N VAL A 38 -1.65 -8.29 9.67
CA VAL A 38 -2.25 -8.55 10.99
C VAL A 38 -3.77 -8.69 10.87
N GLY A 39 -4.42 -7.84 10.07
CA GLY A 39 -5.86 -7.91 9.81
C GLY A 39 -6.29 -9.26 9.23
N SER A 40 -5.51 -9.80 8.28
CA SER A 40 -5.72 -11.12 7.69
C SER A 40 -5.46 -12.28 8.66
N MET A 41 -4.51 -12.15 9.58
CA MET A 41 -4.30 -13.16 10.63
C MET A 41 -5.45 -13.17 11.64
N VAL A 42 -5.90 -12.00 12.07
CA VAL A 42 -6.99 -11.87 13.05
C VAL A 42 -8.31 -12.38 12.47
N ILE A 43 -8.64 -12.09 11.20
CA ILE A 43 -9.87 -12.64 10.60
C ILE A 43 -9.81 -14.17 10.54
N GLY A 44 -8.65 -14.76 10.23
CA GLY A 44 -8.46 -16.21 10.24
C GLY A 44 -8.67 -16.81 11.64
N ALA A 45 -8.07 -16.20 12.67
CA ALA A 45 -8.21 -16.63 14.05
C ALA A 45 -9.66 -16.51 14.57
N LEU A 46 -10.34 -15.40 14.27
CA LEU A 46 -11.74 -15.18 14.65
C LEU A 46 -12.68 -16.15 13.95
N VAL A 47 -12.52 -16.35 12.64
CA VAL A 47 -13.29 -17.35 11.88
C VAL A 47 -13.08 -18.74 12.45
N GLY A 48 -11.82 -19.15 12.65
CA GLY A 48 -11.48 -20.46 13.21
C GLY A 48 -12.11 -20.66 14.59
N GLY A 49 -11.95 -19.71 15.50
CA GLY A 49 -12.53 -19.78 16.85
C GLY A 49 -14.07 -19.82 16.85
N ALA A 50 -14.72 -18.99 16.03
CA ALA A 50 -16.17 -18.95 15.95
C ALA A 50 -16.78 -20.20 15.29
N LEU A 51 -16.11 -20.77 14.29
CA LEU A 51 -16.56 -21.99 13.62
C LEU A 51 -16.43 -23.21 14.52
N LEU A 52 -15.31 -23.31 15.25
CA LEU A 52 -15.01 -24.45 16.12
C LEU A 52 -15.77 -24.41 17.45
N SER A 53 -16.33 -23.27 17.82
CA SER A 53 -17.10 -23.15 19.06
C SER A 53 -18.48 -23.82 18.94
N PRO A 54 -18.81 -24.80 19.80
CA PRO A 54 -20.14 -25.40 19.83
C PRO A 54 -21.20 -24.44 20.38
N THR A 55 -20.81 -23.44 21.18
CA THR A 55 -21.74 -22.49 21.82
C THR A 55 -22.10 -21.30 20.94
N VAL A 56 -21.30 -21.03 19.90
CA VAL A 56 -21.54 -19.92 18.98
C VAL A 56 -22.51 -20.37 17.89
N SER A 57 -23.64 -19.68 17.76
CA SER A 57 -24.59 -19.98 16.69
C SER A 57 -24.05 -19.57 15.30
N PRO A 58 -24.53 -20.17 14.20
CA PRO A 58 -24.12 -19.77 12.85
C PRO A 58 -24.32 -18.27 12.58
N TRP A 59 -25.35 -17.65 13.17
CA TRP A 59 -25.62 -16.22 13.05
C TRP A 59 -24.62 -15.36 13.83
N GLN A 60 -24.25 -15.78 15.04
CA GLN A 60 -23.23 -15.09 15.83
C GLN A 60 -21.86 -15.17 15.16
N ALA A 61 -21.48 -16.35 14.65
CA ALA A 61 -20.24 -16.53 13.89
C ALA A 61 -20.23 -15.63 12.64
N SER A 62 -21.31 -15.62 11.87
CA SER A 62 -21.45 -14.77 10.68
C SER A 62 -21.37 -13.29 11.01
N GLY A 63 -22.04 -12.85 12.08
CA GLY A 63 -22.00 -11.47 12.55
C GLY A 63 -20.60 -11.02 12.97
N LEU A 64 -19.86 -11.88 13.69
CA LEU A 64 -18.48 -11.60 14.09
C LEU A 64 -17.56 -11.39 12.87
N VAL A 65 -17.63 -12.29 11.89
CA VAL A 65 -16.83 -12.20 10.66
C VAL A 65 -17.22 -10.96 9.86
N ALA A 66 -18.52 -10.66 9.74
CA ALA A 66 -19.00 -9.49 9.01
C ALA A 66 -18.57 -8.16 9.66
N ILE A 67 -18.64 -8.07 11.00
CA ILE A 67 -18.19 -6.87 11.74
C ILE A 67 -16.69 -6.65 11.51
N TRP A 68 -15.88 -7.71 11.65
CA TRP A 68 -14.44 -7.61 11.46
C TRP A 68 -14.05 -7.26 10.02
N ALA A 69 -14.65 -7.95 9.04
CA ALA A 69 -14.48 -7.65 7.62
C ALA A 69 -14.87 -6.20 7.30
N GLY A 70 -16.00 -5.72 7.84
CA GLY A 70 -16.46 -4.35 7.69
C GLY A 70 -15.49 -3.32 8.29
N LEU A 71 -14.91 -3.62 9.46
CA LEU A 71 -13.91 -2.76 10.10
C LEU A 71 -12.64 -2.63 9.25
N LEU A 72 -12.14 -3.72 8.69
CA LEU A 72 -10.97 -3.70 7.80
C LEU A 72 -11.26 -2.91 6.51
N ILE A 73 -12.43 -3.09 5.91
CA ILE A 73 -12.87 -2.31 4.74
C ILE A 73 -12.98 -0.81 5.09
N LEU A 74 -13.53 -0.48 6.27
CA LEU A 74 -13.65 0.89 6.73
C LEU A 74 -12.28 1.54 6.92
N ILE A 75 -11.37 0.90 7.66
CA ILE A 75 -10.01 1.41 7.87
C ILE A 75 -9.35 1.69 6.51
N ARG A 76 -9.46 0.73 5.58
CA ARG A 76 -8.92 0.86 4.23
C ARG A 76 -9.50 2.04 3.46
N PHE A 77 -10.80 2.23 3.50
CA PHE A 77 -11.48 3.36 2.87
C PHE A 77 -11.03 4.70 3.45
N ILE A 78 -10.83 4.77 4.77
CA ILE A 78 -10.33 5.99 5.41
C ILE A 78 -8.86 6.24 5.00
N LYS A 79 -8.00 5.19 5.01
CA LYS A 79 -6.61 5.27 4.57
C LYS A 79 -6.48 5.74 3.11
N SER A 80 -7.33 5.25 2.20
CA SER A 80 -7.28 5.63 0.79
C SER A 80 -7.65 7.10 0.53
N LYS A 81 -8.42 7.72 1.43
CA LYS A 81 -8.87 9.11 1.28
C LYS A 81 -7.92 10.12 1.95
N ASN A 82 -7.11 9.68 2.90
CA ASN A 82 -6.27 10.57 3.69
C ASN A 82 -4.86 10.01 3.87
N SER A 83 -3.91 10.55 3.10
CA SER A 83 -2.49 10.18 3.13
C SER A 83 -1.88 10.35 4.51
N ARG A 84 -2.21 11.43 5.26
CA ARG A 84 -1.68 11.63 6.62
C ARG A 84 -2.14 10.54 7.58
N LEU A 85 -3.40 10.11 7.46
CA LEU A 85 -3.91 9.03 8.30
C LEU A 85 -3.30 7.69 7.88
N ARG A 86 -3.12 7.44 6.57
CA ARG A 86 -2.37 6.29 6.07
C ARG A 86 -0.97 6.26 6.70
N ASP A 87 -0.25 7.38 6.67
CA ASP A 87 1.11 7.46 7.20
C ASP A 87 1.16 7.29 8.73
N THR A 88 0.11 7.68 9.44
CA THR A 88 0.01 7.51 10.90
C THR A 88 -0.29 6.05 11.26
N ILE A 89 -1.11 5.38 10.46
CA ILE A 89 -1.58 4.01 10.73
C ILE A 89 -0.56 2.98 10.20
N ASP A 90 -0.17 3.08 8.94
CA ASP A 90 0.71 2.12 8.27
C ASP A 90 2.19 2.51 8.37
N GLY A 91 2.50 3.79 8.61
CA GLY A 91 3.87 4.32 8.54
C GLY A 91 4.24 4.85 7.15
N LYS A 92 5.52 5.23 6.98
CA LYS A 92 6.12 5.62 5.71
C LYS A 92 7.29 4.69 5.36
N PRO A 93 7.56 4.42 4.07
CA PRO A 93 8.78 3.73 3.66
C PRO A 93 10.03 4.44 4.19
N ILE A 94 11.04 3.67 4.58
CA ILE A 94 12.29 4.19 5.16
C ILE A 94 13.43 4.03 4.17
N GLN A 95 14.07 5.13 3.77
CA GLN A 95 15.21 5.08 2.86
C GLN A 95 16.45 4.51 3.57
N LEU A 96 16.90 3.31 3.21
CA LEU A 96 18.07 2.66 3.80
C LEU A 96 19.38 3.01 3.07
N VAL A 97 19.31 3.21 1.75
CA VAL A 97 20.46 3.62 0.93
C VAL A 97 20.09 4.87 0.15
N LYS A 98 20.97 5.88 0.17
CA LYS A 98 20.84 7.10 -0.63
C LYS A 98 22.16 7.44 -1.29
N LYS A 99 22.15 7.61 -2.61
CA LYS A 99 23.35 7.89 -3.42
C LYS A 99 24.48 6.88 -3.14
N GLY A 100 24.12 5.60 -2.99
CA GLY A 100 25.03 4.49 -2.73
C GLY A 100 25.64 4.44 -1.33
N ARG A 101 25.13 5.23 -0.38
CA ARG A 101 25.56 5.19 1.03
C ARG A 101 24.44 4.64 1.92
N LEU A 102 24.79 3.70 2.79
CA LEU A 102 23.90 3.18 3.83
C LEU A 102 23.64 4.27 4.87
N ILE A 103 22.37 4.51 5.19
CA ILE A 103 21.95 5.51 6.19
C ILE A 103 21.72 4.80 7.52
N THR A 104 22.78 4.69 8.34
CA THR A 104 22.77 3.90 9.58
C THR A 104 21.61 4.25 10.52
N ASP A 105 21.28 5.53 10.69
CA ASP A 105 20.17 5.97 11.54
C ASP A 105 18.83 5.39 11.08
N ASN A 106 18.66 5.18 9.77
CA ASN A 106 17.43 4.64 9.20
C ASN A 106 17.33 3.12 9.39
N PHE A 107 18.45 2.40 9.49
CA PHE A 107 18.43 0.98 9.90
C PHE A 107 17.95 0.83 11.35
N ILE A 108 18.34 1.74 12.24
CA ILE A 108 17.87 1.77 13.64
C ILE A 108 16.37 2.08 13.67
N LYS A 109 15.91 3.11 12.94
CA LYS A 109 14.48 3.45 12.86
C LYS A 109 13.64 2.32 12.27
N ALA A 110 14.16 1.62 11.27
CA ALA A 110 13.50 0.47 10.66
C ALA A 110 13.55 -0.80 11.52
N ASN A 111 14.32 -0.79 12.62
CA ASN A 111 14.66 -1.97 13.41
C ASN A 111 15.12 -3.14 12.52
N LEU A 112 15.97 -2.84 11.53
CA LEU A 112 16.43 -3.80 10.53
C LEU A 112 17.93 -4.08 10.72
N PRO A 113 18.31 -5.28 11.21
CA PRO A 113 19.70 -5.70 11.24
C PRO A 113 20.33 -5.73 9.83
N VAL A 114 21.61 -5.38 9.73
CA VAL A 114 22.34 -5.37 8.44
C VAL A 114 22.35 -6.76 7.77
N ARG A 115 22.35 -7.85 8.55
CA ARG A 115 22.28 -9.23 8.03
C ARG A 115 20.93 -9.55 7.37
N ASP A 116 19.84 -9.01 7.92
CA ASP A 116 18.51 -9.20 7.35
C ASP A 116 18.39 -8.36 6.07
N PHE A 117 18.93 -7.14 6.08
CA PHE A 117 19.06 -6.33 4.87
C PHE A 117 19.90 -7.01 3.77
N GLU A 118 21.03 -7.61 4.13
CA GLU A 118 21.86 -8.40 3.19
C GLU A 118 21.04 -9.53 2.57
N THR A 119 20.29 -10.26 3.38
CA THR A 119 19.42 -11.34 2.92
C THR A 119 18.35 -10.82 1.95
N LEU A 120 17.69 -9.70 2.28
CA LEU A 120 16.67 -9.09 1.43
C LEU A 120 17.25 -8.62 0.09
N VAL A 121 18.45 -8.03 0.09
CA VAL A 121 19.16 -7.62 -1.13
C VAL A 121 19.52 -8.83 -2.00
N ASN A 122 20.03 -9.90 -1.37
CA ASN A 122 20.37 -11.15 -2.07
C ASN A 122 19.15 -11.83 -2.70
N VAL A 123 18.00 -11.82 -2.02
CA VAL A 123 16.72 -12.34 -2.54
C VAL A 123 16.28 -11.59 -3.81
N GLN A 124 16.68 -10.32 -3.98
CA GLN A 124 16.45 -9.56 -5.22
C GLN A 124 17.49 -9.84 -6.32
N GLY A 125 18.40 -10.79 -6.10
CA GLY A 125 19.43 -11.15 -7.07
C GLY A 125 20.58 -10.13 -7.17
N ILE A 126 20.76 -9.29 -6.15
CA ILE A 126 21.84 -8.30 -6.09
C ILE A 126 22.95 -8.86 -5.21
N ALA A 127 24.15 -9.00 -5.76
CA ALA A 127 25.26 -9.68 -5.09
C ALA A 127 26.09 -8.77 -4.18
N SER A 128 26.03 -7.46 -4.39
CA SER A 128 26.86 -6.50 -3.64
C SER A 128 26.11 -5.21 -3.30
N PHE A 129 26.29 -4.73 -2.07
CA PHE A 129 25.86 -3.38 -1.69
C PHE A 129 26.50 -2.29 -2.56
N GLY A 130 27.64 -2.58 -3.19
CA GLY A 130 28.30 -1.69 -4.14
C GLY A 130 27.46 -1.36 -5.37
N GLU A 131 26.46 -2.19 -5.71
CA GLU A 131 25.56 -1.99 -6.84
C GLU A 131 24.37 -1.08 -6.50
N LEU A 132 24.12 -0.84 -5.22
CA LEU A 132 22.95 -0.09 -4.75
C LEU A 132 23.15 1.41 -4.98
N LYS A 133 22.15 2.07 -5.59
CA LYS A 133 22.06 3.53 -5.69
C LYS A 133 21.09 4.06 -4.64
N GLU A 134 19.88 3.53 -4.62
CA GLU A 134 18.86 3.83 -3.61
C GLU A 134 18.15 2.57 -3.18
N VAL A 135 17.80 2.49 -1.90
CA VAL A 135 17.00 1.39 -1.35
C VAL A 135 16.01 1.94 -0.35
N TRP A 136 14.76 1.55 -0.51
CA TRP A 136 13.67 1.86 0.41
C TRP A 136 13.16 0.59 1.05
N TYR A 137 12.96 0.63 2.36
CA TYR A 137 12.31 -0.43 3.13
C TYR A 137 10.83 -0.13 3.21
N GLU A 138 10.03 -1.01 2.60
CA GLU A 138 8.59 -0.84 2.43
C GLU A 138 7.80 -1.31 3.66
N LEU A 139 6.56 -0.85 3.77
CA LEU A 139 5.69 -1.12 4.93
C LEU A 139 5.37 -2.62 5.11
N ASN A 140 5.50 -3.42 4.06
CA ASN A 140 5.31 -4.87 4.11
C ASN A 140 6.61 -5.64 4.41
N GLY A 141 7.73 -4.95 4.65
CA GLY A 141 9.04 -5.55 4.92
C GLY A 141 9.85 -5.92 3.67
N SER A 142 9.36 -5.58 2.47
CA SER A 142 10.12 -5.74 1.23
C SER A 142 11.08 -4.57 0.98
N LEU A 143 11.94 -4.72 -0.03
CA LEU A 143 12.81 -3.63 -0.50
C LEU A 143 12.35 -3.14 -1.87
N THR A 144 12.38 -1.83 -2.06
CA THR A 144 12.45 -1.23 -3.40
C THR A 144 13.89 -0.84 -3.66
N VAL A 145 14.50 -1.36 -4.73
CA VAL A 145 15.91 -1.15 -5.03
C VAL A 145 16.10 -0.48 -6.39
N ILE A 146 16.92 0.58 -6.41
CA ILE A 146 17.45 1.22 -7.62
C ILE A 146 18.95 0.92 -7.67
N LYS A 147 19.44 0.32 -8.75
CA LYS A 147 20.87 0.04 -8.92
C LYS A 147 21.61 1.23 -9.54
N LYS A 148 22.92 1.25 -9.37
CA LYS A 148 23.78 2.21 -10.05
C LYS A 148 23.69 1.98 -11.57
N GLY A 149 23.43 3.04 -12.31
CA GLY A 149 23.21 2.99 -13.76
C GLY A 149 21.74 2.92 -14.16
N ASP A 150 20.83 2.56 -13.24
CA ASP A 150 19.39 2.61 -13.50
C ASP A 150 18.87 4.05 -13.39
N LYS A 151 17.78 4.33 -14.13
CA LYS A 151 17.02 5.58 -14.00
C LYS A 151 16.35 5.64 -12.63
N ASP A 152 16.13 6.86 -12.13
CA ASP A 152 15.38 7.07 -10.90
C ASP A 152 13.91 6.64 -11.07
N ILE A 153 13.31 6.16 -9.98
CA ILE A 153 11.90 5.78 -9.97
C ILE A 153 11.05 7.06 -10.15
N ALA A 154 9.97 6.94 -10.90
CA ALA A 154 9.01 8.01 -11.07
C ALA A 154 8.40 8.41 -9.71
N LEU A 155 8.38 9.71 -9.42
CA LEU A 155 7.80 10.23 -8.18
C LEU A 155 6.36 10.67 -8.43
N LEU A 156 5.41 10.15 -7.66
CA LEU A 156 4.01 10.53 -7.77
C LEU A 156 3.79 11.94 -7.22
N ILE A 157 3.40 12.88 -8.06
CA ILE A 157 3.18 14.28 -7.69
C ILE A 157 1.71 14.57 -7.40
N ILE A 158 0.81 13.96 -8.18
CA ILE A 158 -0.63 14.04 -7.99
C ILE A 158 -1.18 12.62 -7.78
N GLU A 159 -2.00 12.44 -6.75
CA GLU A 159 -2.73 11.20 -6.45
C GLU A 159 -4.19 11.54 -6.13
N ASN A 160 -5.13 11.02 -6.92
CA ASN A 160 -6.58 11.21 -6.75
C ASN A 160 -7.01 12.68 -6.60
N GLY A 161 -6.47 13.56 -7.44
CA GLY A 161 -6.74 15.01 -7.36
C GLY A 161 -6.09 15.74 -6.18
N GLY A 162 -5.22 15.09 -5.41
CA GLY A 162 -4.43 15.70 -4.34
C GLY A 162 -2.94 15.78 -4.68
N ILE A 163 -2.25 16.80 -4.16
CA ILE A 163 -0.80 16.96 -4.33
C ILE A 163 -0.03 16.19 -3.24
N SER A 164 1.03 15.49 -3.62
CA SER A 164 2.00 14.91 -2.70
C SER A 164 3.07 15.94 -2.30
N HIS A 165 2.89 16.59 -1.15
CA HIS A 165 3.85 17.60 -0.66
C HIS A 165 5.23 17.01 -0.36
N ASP A 166 5.29 15.78 0.18
CA ASP A 166 6.56 15.11 0.51
C ASP A 166 7.43 14.89 -0.75
N ASN A 167 6.80 14.48 -1.86
CA ASN A 167 7.52 14.26 -3.13
C ASN A 167 7.89 15.58 -3.81
N LEU A 168 7.11 16.64 -3.61
CA LEU A 168 7.48 17.99 -4.07
C LEU A 168 8.68 18.54 -3.30
N GLU A 169 8.72 18.36 -1.98
CA GLU A 169 9.87 18.73 -1.16
C GLU A 169 11.14 17.99 -1.62
N GLN A 170 11.03 16.69 -1.93
CA GLN A 170 12.14 15.91 -2.47
C GLN A 170 12.67 16.45 -3.81
N LEU A 171 11.78 17.02 -4.63
CA LEU A 171 12.13 17.62 -5.93
C LEU A 171 12.53 19.09 -5.84
N GLU A 172 12.49 19.69 -4.64
CA GLU A 172 12.68 21.13 -4.43
C GLU A 172 11.69 21.96 -5.29
N LYS A 173 10.43 21.50 -5.36
CA LYS A 173 9.34 22.12 -6.14
C LYS A 173 8.20 22.53 -5.22
N ASP A 174 7.40 23.50 -5.66
CA ASP A 174 6.23 23.99 -4.95
C ASP A 174 4.92 23.62 -5.67
N GLU A 175 3.79 23.84 -5.00
CA GLU A 175 2.47 23.62 -5.61
C GLU A 175 2.22 24.51 -6.83
N ASP A 176 2.79 25.72 -6.84
CA ASP A 176 2.63 26.64 -7.95
C ASP A 176 3.33 26.13 -9.21
N TRP A 177 4.46 25.42 -9.06
CA TRP A 177 5.10 24.70 -10.14
C TRP A 177 4.17 23.61 -10.70
N VAL A 178 3.49 22.84 -9.84
CA VAL A 178 2.53 21.82 -10.30
C VAL A 178 1.42 22.46 -11.11
N LYS A 179 0.79 23.52 -10.60
CA LYS A 179 -0.28 24.26 -11.29
C LYS A 179 0.18 24.75 -12.66
N ARG A 180 1.39 25.32 -12.76
CA ARG A 180 1.96 25.75 -14.05
C ARG A 180 2.17 24.59 -15.02
N GLU A 181 2.71 23.46 -14.56
CA GLU A 181 2.98 22.31 -15.42
C GLU A 181 1.72 21.62 -15.93
N ILE A 182 0.67 21.49 -15.11
CA ILE A 182 -0.59 20.91 -15.56
C ILE A 182 -1.31 21.82 -16.56
N SER A 183 -1.26 23.15 -16.36
CA SER A 183 -1.84 24.12 -17.29
C SER A 183 -1.12 24.15 -18.64
N LYS A 184 0.21 23.98 -18.66
CA LYS A 184 0.96 23.82 -19.93
C LYS A 184 0.50 22.61 -20.75
N GLN A 185 -0.03 21.59 -20.08
CA GLN A 185 -0.58 20.37 -20.70
C GLN A 185 -2.09 20.45 -20.90
N GLY A 186 -2.70 21.62 -20.69
CA GLY A 186 -4.11 21.89 -20.95
C GLY A 186 -5.07 21.44 -19.85
N TYR A 187 -4.60 21.20 -18.62
CA TYR A 187 -5.46 20.90 -17.46
C TYR A 187 -5.57 22.12 -16.55
N GLU A 188 -6.78 22.49 -16.15
CA GLU A 188 -7.04 23.67 -15.31
C GLU A 188 -7.13 23.33 -13.83
N LYS A 189 -7.63 22.13 -13.50
CA LYS A 189 -7.90 21.69 -12.13
C LYS A 189 -7.08 20.45 -11.80
N ILE A 190 -6.56 20.38 -10.59
CA ILE A 190 -5.82 19.22 -10.11
C ILE A 190 -6.79 18.04 -9.92
N GLU A 191 -8.03 18.35 -9.54
CA GLU A 191 -9.11 17.38 -9.30
C GLU A 191 -9.50 16.59 -10.56
N ASP A 192 -9.17 17.11 -11.75
CA ASP A 192 -9.38 16.44 -13.04
C ASP A 192 -8.31 15.37 -13.33
N ILE A 193 -7.23 15.35 -12.53
CA ILE A 193 -6.08 14.48 -12.71
C ILE A 193 -6.18 13.29 -11.74
N PHE A 194 -6.30 12.10 -12.29
CA PHE A 194 -6.28 10.87 -11.51
C PHE A 194 -4.91 10.66 -10.86
N CYS A 195 -3.84 10.75 -11.66
CA CYS A 195 -2.49 10.82 -11.14
C CYS A 195 -1.52 11.54 -12.08
N ALA A 196 -0.40 12.01 -11.53
CA ALA A 196 0.70 12.53 -12.32
C ALA A 196 2.04 12.14 -11.69
N GLU A 197 3.00 11.73 -12.50
CA GLU A 197 4.33 11.33 -12.05
C GLU A 197 5.42 12.23 -12.65
N TRP A 198 6.47 12.48 -11.86
CA TRP A 198 7.70 13.11 -12.32
C TRP A 198 8.70 12.03 -12.70
N PHE A 199 9.02 11.93 -13.99
CA PHE A 199 9.96 10.95 -14.52
C PHE A 199 10.80 11.57 -15.63
N ASP A 200 12.11 11.35 -15.60
CA ASP A 200 13.05 11.83 -16.63
C ASP A 200 12.91 13.34 -16.96
N ASN A 201 12.80 14.15 -15.90
CA ASN A 201 12.58 15.60 -15.93
C ASN A 201 11.29 16.06 -16.63
N LYS A 202 10.26 15.21 -16.65
CA LYS A 202 8.95 15.53 -17.22
C LYS A 202 7.84 15.16 -16.25
N LEU A 203 6.82 16.01 -16.18
CA LEU A 203 5.56 15.68 -15.49
C LEU A 203 4.66 14.97 -16.49
N ILE A 204 4.38 13.70 -16.24
CA ILE A 204 3.50 12.87 -17.06
C ILE A 204 2.14 12.81 -16.36
N ILE A 205 1.08 13.24 -17.05
CA ILE A 205 -0.26 13.40 -16.49
C ILE A 205 -1.21 12.30 -17.00
N TYR A 206 -1.93 11.69 -16.08
CA TYR A 206 -2.98 10.70 -16.33
C TYR A 206 -4.31 11.25 -15.78
N PRO A 207 -5.19 11.80 -16.63
CA PRO A 207 -6.47 12.34 -16.21
C PRO A 207 -7.48 11.25 -15.87
N TYR A 208 -8.56 11.62 -15.17
CA TYR A 208 -9.74 10.75 -15.07
C TYR A 208 -10.36 10.50 -16.46
N ASP A 209 -10.91 9.30 -16.68
CA ASP A 209 -11.49 8.92 -17.98
C ASP A 209 -12.56 9.92 -18.46
N SER A 210 -13.39 10.43 -17.55
CA SER A 210 -14.41 11.45 -17.85
C SER A 210 -13.83 12.75 -18.42
N VAL A 211 -12.59 13.08 -18.07
CA VAL A 211 -11.86 14.25 -18.56
C VAL A 211 -11.12 13.92 -19.86
N ALA A 212 -10.61 12.69 -19.98
CA ALA A 212 -9.92 12.21 -21.17
C ALA A 212 -10.85 12.11 -22.39
N GLU A 213 -12.09 11.64 -22.19
CA GLU A 213 -13.10 11.48 -23.24
C GLU A 213 -13.65 12.83 -23.73
N GLY A 214 -13.73 13.85 -22.87
CA GLY A 214 -14.19 15.20 -23.24
C GLY A 214 -13.17 16.03 -24.03
N LYS A 215 -11.93 15.54 -24.20
CA LYS A 215 -10.85 16.21 -24.96
C LYS A 215 -10.57 15.60 -26.35
N LYS A 216 -11.29 14.53 -26.74
CA LYS A 216 -11.24 13.97 -28.11
C LYS A 216 -12.28 14.63 -29.00
#